data_AF-A0A843CTL0-F1
#
_entry.id   AF-A0A843CTL0-F1
#
_cell.length_a   1.000
_cell.length_b   1.000
_cell.length_c   1.000
_cell.angle_alpha   90.00
_cell.angle_beta   90.00
_cell.angle_gamma   90.00
#
_symmetry.space_group_name_H-M   'P 1'
#
loop_
_entity.id
_entity.type
_entity.pdbx_description
1 polymer ?
#
loop_
_entity_poly.entity_id
_entity_poly.type
_entity_poly.pdbx_seq_one_letter_code
_entity_poly.pdbx_strand_id
1 'polypeptide(L)'
;RGHTEVTRGLDRPIIVGFMIGEKRGRVLRAEDARVGDMILLTKTAGIEGTAILASDYADRLKRVPAKLLRRARLFSRRISVAREALVLSKIPGVRVLHDPTEGGVLNACWELGEAAHLGVDVWADKIPVAEETEKVCSGLKLNPLKLMSSGCLLAIVTPKAVDRAVRLLARARVPAEVIGIMTILANGCNYTLKGKRSKLTPVPRDELYKLA
;
A
#
# COMPACT_ATOMS: atom_id res chain seq x y z
N ARG A 1 -22.04 -6.55 20.02
CA ARG A 1 -21.59 -7.43 21.12
C ARG A 1 -20.48 -8.31 20.55
N GLY A 2 -19.35 -8.45 21.24
CA GLY A 2 -18.27 -9.36 20.84
C GLY A 2 -18.44 -10.76 21.43
N HIS A 3 -17.52 -11.66 21.11
CA HIS A 3 -17.40 -12.99 21.71
C HIS A 3 -15.92 -13.24 22.06
N THR A 4 -15.67 -13.98 23.13
CA THR A 4 -14.32 -14.39 23.54
C THR A 4 -14.36 -15.85 23.94
N GLU A 5 -13.46 -16.63 23.34
CA GLU A 5 -13.31 -18.07 23.59
C GLU A 5 -11.85 -18.37 23.93
N VAL A 6 -11.63 -19.41 24.74
CA VAL A 6 -10.30 -19.95 25.03
C VAL A 6 -10.22 -21.37 24.46
N THR A 7 -9.37 -21.55 23.47
CA THR A 7 -9.17 -22.84 22.79
C THR A 7 -7.78 -23.39 23.11
N ARG A 8 -7.69 -24.67 23.52
CA ARG A 8 -6.40 -25.34 23.74
C ARG A 8 -5.64 -25.47 22.41
N GLY A 9 -4.31 -25.31 22.46
CA GLY A 9 -3.44 -25.47 21.28
C GLY A 9 -3.19 -24.19 20.47
N LEU A 10 -3.81 -23.06 20.84
CA LEU A 10 -3.44 -21.75 20.33
C LEU A 10 -2.38 -21.12 21.24
N ASP A 11 -1.20 -20.87 20.69
CA ASP A 11 -0.06 -20.24 21.37
C ASP A 11 -0.11 -18.70 21.36
N ARG A 12 -1.09 -18.12 20.65
CA ARG A 12 -1.28 -16.68 20.48
C ARG A 12 -2.77 -16.32 20.41
N PRO A 13 -3.16 -15.10 20.80
CA PRO A 13 -4.53 -14.62 20.62
C PRO A 13 -4.85 -14.44 19.13
N ILE A 14 -6.07 -14.79 18.74
CA ILE A 14 -6.65 -14.46 17.43
C ILE A 14 -7.70 -13.38 17.67
N ILE A 15 -7.57 -12.25 16.96
CA ILE A 15 -8.53 -11.15 17.03
C ILE A 15 -9.25 -11.08 15.70
N VAL A 16 -10.57 -11.24 15.72
CA VAL A 16 -11.44 -11.07 14.54
C VAL A 16 -12.39 -9.93 14.84
N GLY A 17 -12.59 -9.04 13.87
CA GLY A 17 -13.50 -7.93 14.02
C GLY A 17 -14.33 -7.70 12.77
N PHE A 18 -15.57 -7.27 12.98
CA PHE A 18 -16.48 -6.82 11.93
C PHE A 18 -16.81 -5.35 12.17
N MET A 19 -16.68 -4.53 11.14
CA MET A 19 -16.98 -3.11 11.17
C MET A 19 -18.08 -2.79 10.17
N ILE A 20 -19.06 -2.00 10.60
CA ILE A 20 -20.09 -1.43 9.74
C ILE A 20 -20.02 0.10 9.82
N GLY A 21 -20.11 0.75 8.67
CA GLY A 21 -20.13 2.21 8.57
C GLY A 21 -21.15 2.67 7.54
N GLU A 22 -21.83 3.77 7.83
CA GLU A 22 -22.73 4.43 6.88
C GLU A 22 -21.96 5.52 6.13
N LYS A 23 -22.09 5.54 4.81
CA LYS A 23 -21.56 6.62 3.97
C LYS A 23 -22.69 7.38 3.32
N ARG A 24 -22.74 8.70 3.54
CA ARG A 24 -23.59 9.62 2.77
C ARG A 24 -22.86 10.09 1.51
N GLY A 25 -23.58 10.13 0.39
CA GLY A 25 -23.11 10.60 -0.89
C GLY A 25 -22.39 9.53 -1.71
N ARG A 26 -21.34 9.93 -2.44
CA ARG A 26 -20.64 9.06 -3.38
C ARG A 26 -19.88 7.93 -2.67
N VAL A 27 -20.18 6.70 -3.09
CA VAL A 27 -19.39 5.50 -2.80
C VAL A 27 -18.34 5.36 -3.89
N LEU A 28 -17.11 5.02 -3.51
CA LEU A 28 -16.00 4.79 -4.43
C LEU A 28 -15.82 3.29 -4.58
N ARG A 29 -16.05 2.74 -5.77
CA ARG A 29 -15.96 1.30 -6.02
C ARG A 29 -14.90 1.02 -7.07
N ALA A 30 -14.24 -0.14 -6.97
CA ALA A 30 -13.17 -0.50 -7.91
C ALA A 30 -13.64 -0.45 -9.38
N GLU A 31 -14.88 -0.84 -9.63
CA GLU A 31 -15.53 -0.85 -10.95
C GLU A 31 -15.79 0.56 -11.51
N ASP A 32 -15.60 1.62 -10.72
CA ASP A 32 -15.67 3.00 -11.19
C ASP A 32 -14.40 3.42 -11.94
N ALA A 33 -13.28 2.69 -11.79
CA ALA A 33 -12.04 2.94 -12.52
C ALA A 33 -12.26 2.88 -14.04
N ARG A 34 -11.53 3.70 -14.78
CA ARG A 34 -11.60 3.77 -16.25
C ARG A 34 -10.19 3.74 -16.83
N VAL A 35 -10.10 3.27 -18.08
CA VAL A 35 -8.86 3.35 -18.87
C VAL A 35 -8.37 4.80 -18.92
N GLY A 36 -7.08 4.99 -18.66
CA GLY A 36 -6.44 6.30 -18.62
C GLY A 36 -6.50 6.99 -17.26
N ASP A 37 -7.20 6.45 -16.26
CA ASP A 37 -7.10 6.97 -14.90
C ASP A 37 -5.71 6.68 -14.31
N MET A 38 -5.21 7.62 -13.51
CA MET A 38 -3.88 7.57 -12.92
C MET A 38 -3.91 6.91 -11.54
N ILE A 39 -2.86 6.17 -11.22
CA ILE A 39 -2.69 5.50 -9.93
C ILE A 39 -1.78 6.38 -9.07
N LEU A 40 -2.33 6.92 -7.99
CA LEU A 40 -1.62 7.74 -7.01
C LEU A 40 -1.36 6.91 -5.75
N LEU A 41 -0.12 6.93 -5.24
CA LEU A 41 0.24 6.35 -3.95
C LEU A 41 0.50 7.46 -2.94
N THR A 42 -0.08 7.37 -1.74
CA THR A 42 0.27 8.26 -0.63
C THR A 42 1.47 7.75 0.17
N LYS A 43 2.23 8.63 0.80
CA LYS A 43 3.37 8.29 1.67
C LYS A 43 4.40 7.40 0.94
N THR A 44 4.73 6.23 1.49
CA THR A 44 5.80 5.34 1.03
C THR A 44 5.35 3.88 1.11
N ALA A 45 5.93 3.01 0.28
CA ALA A 45 5.72 1.57 0.38
C ALA A 45 6.27 0.98 1.69
N GLY A 46 5.69 -0.12 2.14
CA GLY A 46 6.19 -0.97 3.22
C GLY A 46 6.11 -0.38 4.63
N ILE A 47 5.21 0.59 4.90
CA ILE A 47 5.17 1.32 6.17
C ILE A 47 4.99 0.39 7.38
N GLU A 48 3.90 -0.39 7.41
CA GLU A 48 3.65 -1.32 8.51
C GLU A 48 4.70 -2.43 8.58
N GLY A 49 5.00 -3.08 7.44
CA GLY A 49 6.00 -4.14 7.40
C GLY A 49 7.36 -3.68 7.91
N THR A 50 7.77 -2.45 7.62
CA THR A 50 9.02 -1.87 8.17
C THR A 50 8.98 -1.75 9.68
N ALA A 51 7.85 -1.34 10.25
CA ALA A 51 7.68 -1.23 11.70
C ALA A 51 7.76 -2.61 12.38
N ILE A 52 7.13 -3.62 11.78
CA ILE A 52 7.16 -5.00 12.27
C ILE A 52 8.58 -5.56 12.18
N LEU A 53 9.20 -5.50 11.01
CA LEU A 53 10.56 -6.00 10.77
C LEU A 53 11.58 -5.38 11.72
N ALA A 54 11.49 -4.07 11.99
CA ALA A 54 12.39 -3.38 12.90
C ALA A 54 12.12 -3.69 14.39
N SER A 55 10.93 -4.16 14.74
CA SER A 55 10.56 -4.53 16.10
C SER A 55 10.89 -6.00 16.38
N ASP A 56 10.39 -6.89 15.54
CA ASP A 56 10.33 -8.33 15.81
C ASP A 56 11.57 -9.07 15.27
N TYR A 57 12.24 -8.51 14.27
CA TYR A 57 13.43 -9.09 13.64
C TYR A 57 14.69 -8.25 13.83
N ALA A 58 14.73 -7.40 14.86
CA ALA A 58 15.85 -6.50 15.15
C ALA A 58 17.20 -7.24 15.30
N ASP A 59 17.19 -8.45 15.87
CA ASP A 59 18.39 -9.28 16.05
C ASP A 59 19.00 -9.75 14.72
N ARG A 60 18.21 -9.78 13.64
CA ARG A 60 18.67 -10.11 12.28
C ARG A 60 19.15 -8.87 11.51
N LEU A 61 19.00 -7.68 12.10
CA LEU A 61 19.30 -6.38 11.50
C LEU A 61 20.54 -5.71 12.11
N LYS A 62 21.49 -6.49 12.65
CA LYS A 62 22.70 -5.97 13.34
C LYS A 62 23.55 -5.01 12.51
N ARG A 63 23.47 -5.09 11.17
CA ARG A 63 24.19 -4.19 10.24
C ARG A 63 23.45 -2.88 9.97
N VAL A 64 22.20 -2.76 10.38
CA VAL A 64 21.41 -1.54 10.24
C VAL A 64 21.64 -0.65 11.47
N PRO A 65 21.95 0.65 11.30
CA PRO A 65 22.21 1.53 12.44
C PRO A 65 21.05 1.57 13.44
N ALA A 66 21.35 1.48 14.74
CA ALA A 66 20.33 1.47 15.79
C ALA A 66 19.41 2.70 15.76
N LYS A 67 19.94 3.88 15.40
CA LYS A 67 19.15 5.11 15.22
C LYS A 67 18.12 4.97 14.10
N LEU A 68 18.47 4.29 13.01
CA LEU A 68 17.57 4.03 11.88
C LEU A 68 16.50 3.01 12.28
N LEU A 69 16.87 1.92 12.96
CA LEU A 69 15.89 0.94 13.47
C LEU A 69 14.88 1.59 14.42
N ARG A 70 15.32 2.52 15.28
CA ARG A 70 14.42 3.27 16.14
C ARG A 70 13.42 4.13 15.34
N ARG A 71 13.87 4.77 14.25
CA ARG A 71 12.98 5.52 13.33
C ARG A 71 11.99 4.58 12.62
N ALA A 72 12.47 3.42 12.15
CA ALA A 72 11.67 2.40 11.49
C ALA A 72 10.51 1.91 12.38
N ARG A 73 10.78 1.64 13.67
CA ARG A 73 9.73 1.25 14.64
C ARG A 73 8.63 2.29 14.80
N LEU A 74 8.95 3.58 14.65
CA LEU A 74 7.97 4.67 14.73
C LEU A 74 7.02 4.72 13.51
N PHE A 75 7.25 3.92 12.46
CA PHE A 75 6.32 3.81 11.35
C PHE A 75 4.97 3.22 11.77
N SER A 76 4.91 2.48 12.89
CA SER A 76 3.66 2.06 13.54
C SER A 76 2.69 3.23 13.80
N ARG A 77 3.21 4.44 14.04
CA ARG A 77 2.39 5.66 14.24
C ARG A 77 1.84 6.25 12.94
N ARG A 78 2.22 5.69 11.78
CA ARG A 78 1.86 6.17 10.43
C ARG A 78 0.87 5.26 9.71
N ILE A 79 0.42 4.18 10.36
CA ILE A 79 -0.48 3.15 9.79
C ILE A 79 -1.86 3.72 9.41
N SER A 80 -2.34 4.76 10.12
CA SER A 80 -3.63 5.34 9.77
C SER A 80 -3.58 6.07 8.42
N VAL A 81 -4.51 5.70 7.53
CA VAL A 81 -4.75 6.34 6.22
C VAL A 81 -6.00 7.22 6.20
N ALA A 82 -6.66 7.38 7.35
CA ALA A 82 -7.95 8.07 7.43
C ALA A 82 -7.87 9.53 6.93
N ARG A 83 -6.76 10.20 7.22
CA ARG A 83 -6.56 11.60 6.80
C ARG A 83 -6.58 11.74 5.29
N GLU A 84 -5.74 10.98 4.58
CA GLU A 84 -5.68 11.03 3.13
C GLU A 84 -6.96 10.51 2.47
N ALA A 85 -7.60 9.48 3.02
CA ALA A 85 -8.88 8.97 2.52
C ALA A 85 -9.99 10.05 2.62
N LEU A 86 -10.04 10.79 3.74
CA LEU A 86 -11.00 11.88 3.93
C LEU A 86 -10.75 13.07 2.99
N VAL A 87 -9.48 13.37 2.67
CA VAL A 87 -9.12 14.41 1.70
C VAL A 87 -9.53 13.98 0.30
N LEU A 88 -9.12 12.79 -0.14
CA LEU A 88 -9.33 12.29 -1.49
C LEU A 88 -10.79 12.02 -1.80
N SER A 89 -11.55 11.47 -0.86
CA SER A 89 -12.97 11.13 -1.07
C SER A 89 -13.84 12.34 -1.42
N LYS A 90 -13.42 13.56 -1.03
CA LYS A 90 -14.11 14.82 -1.32
C LYS A 90 -13.80 15.41 -2.70
N ILE A 91 -12.87 14.81 -3.45
CA ILE A 91 -12.40 15.36 -4.74
C ILE A 91 -13.19 14.73 -5.89
N PRO A 92 -13.94 15.53 -6.67
CA PRO A 92 -14.49 15.05 -7.94
C PRO A 92 -13.36 14.56 -8.85
N GLY A 93 -13.48 13.34 -9.37
CA GLY A 93 -12.45 12.69 -10.18
C GLY A 93 -11.59 11.67 -9.44
N VAL A 94 -11.65 11.58 -8.10
CA VAL A 94 -11.21 10.38 -7.39
C VAL A 94 -12.28 9.31 -7.55
N ARG A 95 -11.89 8.11 -7.98
CA ARG A 95 -12.79 7.00 -8.31
C ARG A 95 -12.72 5.83 -7.35
N VAL A 96 -11.51 5.47 -6.94
CA VAL A 96 -11.23 4.31 -6.07
C VAL A 96 -10.23 4.73 -5.01
N LEU A 97 -10.37 4.15 -3.81
CA LEU A 97 -9.35 4.16 -2.76
C LEU A 97 -9.13 2.71 -2.32
N HIS A 98 -7.88 2.30 -2.21
CA HIS A 98 -7.50 0.94 -1.80
C HIS A 98 -6.23 0.99 -0.96
N ASP A 99 -6.22 0.39 0.23
CA ASP A 99 -5.03 0.33 1.06
C ASP A 99 -4.18 -0.91 0.71
N PRO A 100 -2.88 -0.74 0.41
CA PRO A 100 -1.99 -1.86 0.10
C PRO A 100 -1.61 -2.58 1.40
N THR A 101 -2.28 -3.67 1.71
CA THR A 101 -1.98 -4.53 2.88
C THR A 101 -0.93 -5.57 2.51
N GLU A 102 -1.29 -6.86 2.47
CA GLU A 102 -0.40 -7.98 2.17
C GLU A 102 0.06 -8.00 0.70
N GLY A 103 1.31 -8.38 0.48
CA GLY A 103 1.96 -8.34 -0.83
C GLY A 103 2.34 -6.93 -1.30
N GLY A 104 2.10 -5.92 -0.46
CA GLY A 104 2.54 -4.55 -0.65
C GLY A 104 1.90 -3.81 -1.83
N VAL A 105 2.55 -2.72 -2.24
CA VAL A 105 2.05 -1.82 -3.29
C VAL A 105 1.86 -2.53 -4.64
N LEU A 106 2.77 -3.45 -4.99
CA LEU A 106 2.64 -4.19 -6.25
C LEU A 106 1.43 -5.13 -6.26
N ASN A 107 1.18 -5.85 -5.16
CA ASN A 107 0.00 -6.71 -5.06
C ASN A 107 -1.29 -5.89 -5.10
N ALA A 108 -1.34 -4.78 -4.37
CA ALA A 108 -2.50 -3.90 -4.34
C ALA A 108 -2.82 -3.27 -5.71
N CYS A 109 -1.80 -2.93 -6.52
CA CYS A 109 -2.01 -2.51 -7.91
C CYS A 109 -2.57 -3.65 -8.78
N TRP A 110 -2.16 -4.89 -8.54
CA TRP A 110 -2.71 -6.05 -9.24
C TRP A 110 -4.18 -6.28 -8.86
N GLU A 111 -4.50 -6.25 -7.56
CA GLU A 111 -5.86 -6.38 -7.04
C GLU A 111 -6.80 -5.31 -7.61
N LEU A 112 -6.32 -4.07 -7.74
CA LEU A 112 -7.07 -3.00 -8.38
C LEU A 112 -7.40 -3.30 -9.85
N GLY A 113 -6.45 -3.88 -10.59
CA GLY A 113 -6.67 -4.31 -11.98
C GLY A 113 -7.74 -5.39 -12.08
N GLU A 114 -7.62 -6.42 -11.23
CA GLU A 114 -8.58 -7.53 -11.17
C GLU A 114 -9.99 -7.04 -10.79
N ALA A 115 -10.10 -6.26 -9.71
CA ALA A 115 -11.37 -5.76 -9.20
C ALA A 115 -12.05 -4.75 -10.16
N ALA A 116 -11.27 -4.00 -10.95
CA ALA A 116 -11.79 -3.10 -11.96
C ALA A 116 -12.06 -3.78 -13.32
N HIS A 117 -11.63 -5.03 -13.50
CA HIS A 117 -11.58 -5.71 -14.81
C HIS A 117 -10.81 -4.91 -15.89
N LEU A 118 -9.67 -4.34 -15.49
CA LEU A 118 -8.81 -3.52 -16.35
C LEU A 118 -7.35 -3.98 -16.30
N GLY A 119 -6.56 -3.56 -17.29
CA GLY A 119 -5.12 -3.69 -17.23
C GLY A 119 -4.52 -2.62 -16.32
N VAL A 120 -3.27 -2.82 -15.91
CA VAL A 120 -2.53 -1.87 -15.07
C VAL A 120 -1.10 -1.78 -15.58
N ASP A 121 -0.55 -0.58 -15.68
CA ASP A 121 0.87 -0.38 -15.91
C ASP A 121 1.47 0.46 -14.76
N VAL A 122 2.31 -0.19 -13.96
CA VAL A 122 2.94 0.42 -12.78
C VAL A 122 4.37 0.85 -13.11
N TRP A 123 4.70 2.09 -12.80
CA TRP A 123 6.05 2.64 -12.85
C TRP A 123 6.74 2.39 -11.52
N ALA A 124 7.30 1.18 -11.34
CA ALA A 124 7.86 0.76 -10.05
C ALA A 124 9.03 1.64 -9.59
N ASP A 125 9.78 2.24 -10.53
CA ASP A 125 10.84 3.22 -10.22
C ASP A 125 10.31 4.50 -9.55
N LYS A 126 9.03 4.82 -9.72
CA LYS A 126 8.38 5.98 -9.11
C LYS A 126 7.76 5.68 -7.75
N ILE A 127 7.73 4.42 -7.31
CA ILE A 127 7.14 4.10 -6.01
C ILE A 127 8.09 4.59 -4.91
N PRO A 128 7.68 5.59 -4.08
CA PRO A 128 8.54 6.09 -3.01
C PRO A 128 8.74 5.02 -1.93
N VAL A 129 10.00 4.77 -1.59
CA VAL A 129 10.41 3.90 -0.49
C VAL A 129 11.20 4.74 0.51
N ALA A 130 10.90 4.60 1.81
CA ALA A 130 11.64 5.32 2.83
C ALA A 130 13.04 4.70 3.03
N GLU A 131 14.02 5.51 3.40
CA GLU A 131 15.39 5.05 3.74
C GLU A 131 15.36 3.90 4.76
N GLU A 132 14.52 4.03 5.79
CA GLU A 132 14.35 2.98 6.80
C GLU A 132 13.91 1.66 6.20
N THR A 133 12.89 1.71 5.32
CA THR A 133 12.35 0.55 4.63
C THR A 133 13.40 -0.08 3.72
N GLU A 134 14.14 0.71 2.94
CA GLU A 134 15.21 0.19 2.07
C GLU A 134 16.29 -0.54 2.87
N LYS A 135 16.78 0.07 3.96
CA LYS A 135 17.85 -0.52 4.78
C LYS A 135 17.39 -1.77 5.51
N VAL A 136 16.18 -1.77 6.06
CA VAL A 136 15.59 -2.94 6.72
C VAL A 136 15.37 -4.08 5.73
N CYS A 137 14.74 -3.81 4.58
CA CYS A 137 14.52 -4.81 3.54
C CYS A 137 15.83 -5.35 2.97
N SER A 138 16.82 -4.49 2.70
CA SER A 138 18.13 -4.91 2.21
C SER A 138 18.85 -5.81 3.21
N GLY A 139 18.80 -5.48 4.51
CA GLY A 139 19.38 -6.30 5.58
C GLY A 139 18.79 -7.70 5.66
N LEU A 140 17.53 -7.86 5.25
CA LEU A 140 16.78 -9.12 5.29
C LEU A 140 16.59 -9.76 3.92
N LYS A 141 17.14 -9.17 2.85
CA LYS A 141 16.97 -9.59 1.45
C LYS A 141 15.51 -9.68 1.00
N LEU A 142 14.68 -8.75 1.47
CA LEU A 142 13.27 -8.64 1.13
C LEU A 142 13.05 -7.55 0.06
N ASN A 143 11.94 -7.66 -0.68
CA ASN A 143 11.53 -6.63 -1.64
C ASN A 143 10.60 -5.59 -0.98
N PRO A 144 11.00 -4.30 -0.89
CA PRO A 144 10.18 -3.28 -0.23
C PRO A 144 8.84 -3.01 -0.95
N LEU A 145 8.74 -3.28 -2.25
CA LEU A 145 7.52 -3.06 -3.02
C LEU A 145 6.49 -4.20 -2.85
N LYS A 146 6.92 -5.32 -2.27
CA LYS A 146 6.10 -6.51 -1.97
C LYS A 146 5.90 -6.73 -0.46
N LEU A 147 6.40 -5.81 0.35
CA LEU A 147 6.29 -5.85 1.80
C LEU A 147 4.96 -5.22 2.23
N MET A 148 4.33 -5.80 3.26
CA MET A 148 3.09 -5.28 3.84
C MET A 148 3.13 -3.75 4.03
N SER A 149 2.18 -3.08 3.39
CA SER A 149 2.26 -1.64 3.15
C SER A 149 1.17 -0.83 3.84
N SER A 150 0.42 -1.41 4.79
CA SER A 150 -0.60 -0.66 5.53
C SER A 150 0.01 0.62 6.10
N GLY A 151 -0.72 1.73 5.96
CA GLY A 151 -0.20 3.06 6.24
C GLY A 151 0.06 3.93 5.03
N CYS A 152 0.02 3.39 3.80
CA CYS A 152 -0.19 4.18 2.59
C CYS A 152 -1.54 3.84 1.94
N LEU A 153 -1.93 4.61 0.93
CA LEU A 153 -3.21 4.47 0.24
C LEU A 153 -2.99 4.63 -1.27
N LEU A 154 -3.58 3.73 -2.04
CA LEU A 154 -3.73 3.87 -3.48
C LEU A 154 -5.02 4.62 -3.80
N ALA A 155 -4.96 5.53 -4.77
CA ALA A 155 -6.10 6.22 -5.30
C ALA A 155 -6.10 6.18 -6.82
N ILE A 156 -7.23 5.77 -7.40
CA ILE A 156 -7.47 5.89 -8.84
C ILE A 156 -8.11 7.24 -9.11
N VAL A 157 -7.45 8.08 -9.89
CA VAL A 157 -7.79 9.49 -10.07
C VAL A 157 -7.81 9.83 -11.55
N THR A 158 -8.82 10.56 -12.01
CA THR A 158 -8.83 11.03 -13.40
C THR A 158 -7.63 11.94 -13.69
N PRO A 159 -7.11 11.96 -14.92
CA PRO A 159 -5.95 12.81 -15.27
C PRO A 159 -6.13 14.27 -14.88
N LYS A 160 -7.35 14.82 -15.06
CA LYS A 160 -7.69 16.21 -14.72
C LYS A 160 -7.70 16.50 -13.22
N ALA A 161 -7.85 15.48 -12.37
CA ALA A 161 -7.93 15.64 -10.92
C ALA A 161 -6.60 15.38 -10.19
N VAL A 162 -5.58 14.85 -10.88
CA VAL A 162 -4.27 14.50 -10.29
C VAL A 162 -3.66 15.69 -9.55
N ASP A 163 -3.46 16.83 -10.22
CA ASP A 163 -2.78 17.97 -9.59
C ASP A 163 -3.57 18.52 -8.40
N ARG A 164 -4.91 18.47 -8.48
CA ARG A 164 -5.77 18.87 -7.35
C ARG A 164 -5.61 17.90 -6.17
N ALA A 165 -5.58 16.60 -6.43
CA ALA A 165 -5.38 15.58 -5.42
C ALA A 165 -4.03 15.74 -4.72
N VAL A 166 -2.93 15.85 -5.49
CA VAL A 166 -1.58 16.05 -4.96
C VAL A 166 -1.49 17.33 -4.13
N ARG A 167 -2.03 18.46 -4.63
CA ARG A 167 -2.02 19.72 -3.86
C ARG A 167 -2.80 19.63 -2.55
N LEU A 168 -3.97 19.00 -2.54
CA LEU A 168 -4.78 18.88 -1.33
C LEU A 168 -4.16 17.92 -0.30
N LEU A 169 -3.54 16.83 -0.77
CA LEU A 169 -2.76 15.92 0.08
C LEU A 169 -1.54 16.62 0.68
N ALA A 170 -0.81 17.40 -0.12
CA ALA A 170 0.33 18.19 0.35
C ALA A 170 -0.08 19.18 1.46
N ARG A 171 -1.21 19.88 1.30
CA ARG A 171 -1.79 20.75 2.36
C ARG A 171 -2.14 19.96 3.63
N ALA A 172 -2.53 18.71 3.51
CA ALA A 172 -2.77 17.80 4.64
C ALA A 172 -1.49 17.13 5.20
N ARG A 173 -0.31 17.53 4.69
CA ARG A 173 1.01 16.96 5.02
C ARG A 173 1.11 15.47 4.69
N VAL A 174 0.48 15.06 3.59
CA VAL A 174 0.58 13.71 3.04
C VAL A 174 1.26 13.82 1.67
N PRO A 175 2.53 13.39 1.52
CA PRO A 175 3.15 13.33 0.20
C PRO A 175 2.45 12.25 -0.64
N ALA A 176 2.41 12.44 -1.95
CA ALA A 176 1.82 11.48 -2.87
C ALA A 176 2.51 11.55 -4.23
N GLU A 177 2.61 10.40 -4.89
CA GLU A 177 3.31 10.23 -6.16
C GLU A 177 2.44 9.45 -7.13
N VAL A 178 2.50 9.82 -8.42
CA VAL A 178 1.78 9.07 -9.46
C VAL A 178 2.65 7.90 -9.92
N ILE A 179 2.21 6.69 -9.61
CA ILE A 179 3.01 5.47 -9.76
C ILE A 179 2.53 4.56 -10.90
N GLY A 180 1.49 4.95 -11.64
CA GLY A 180 1.01 4.13 -12.74
C GLY A 180 -0.28 4.64 -13.38
N ILE A 181 -0.85 3.81 -14.24
CA ILE A 181 -2.04 4.12 -15.01
C ILE A 181 -2.91 2.86 -15.24
N MET A 182 -4.22 3.03 -15.22
CA MET A 182 -5.18 2.02 -15.62
C MET A 182 -5.20 1.91 -17.15
N THR A 183 -5.12 0.70 -17.68
CA THR A 183 -5.04 0.41 -19.12
C THR A 183 -6.15 -0.55 -19.55
N ILE A 184 -6.26 -0.81 -20.84
CA ILE A 184 -7.20 -1.82 -21.35
C ILE A 184 -6.84 -3.22 -20.83
N LEU A 185 -7.85 -4.06 -20.56
CA LEU A 185 -7.65 -5.42 -20.04
C LEU A 185 -6.72 -6.27 -20.92
N ALA A 186 -6.77 -6.08 -22.24
CA ALA A 186 -5.90 -6.79 -23.20
C ALA A 186 -4.40 -6.55 -22.98
N ASN A 187 -4.00 -5.44 -22.34
CA ASN A 187 -2.60 -5.18 -22.01
C ASN A 187 -2.14 -5.97 -20.77
N GLY A 188 -3.07 -6.52 -19.99
CA GLY A 188 -2.83 -7.16 -18.71
C GLY A 188 -2.26 -6.22 -17.64
N CYS A 189 -1.86 -6.80 -16.51
CA CYS A 189 -1.20 -6.09 -15.42
C CYS A 189 0.32 -6.22 -15.56
N ASN A 190 1.03 -5.10 -15.56
CA ASN A 190 2.48 -5.02 -15.73
C ASN A 190 3.09 -3.99 -14.77
N TYR A 191 4.39 -4.13 -14.54
CA TYR A 191 5.19 -3.09 -13.92
C TYR A 191 6.53 -2.94 -14.64
N THR A 192 7.07 -1.73 -14.62
CA THR A 192 8.38 -1.41 -15.19
C THR A 192 9.31 -0.95 -14.08
N LEU A 193 10.46 -1.61 -13.97
CA LEU A 193 11.53 -1.30 -13.01
C LEU A 193 12.86 -1.23 -13.76
N LYS A 194 13.57 -0.10 -13.66
CA LYS A 194 14.84 0.18 -14.34
C LYS A 194 14.77 -0.11 -15.84
N GLY A 195 13.67 0.31 -16.47
CA GLY A 195 13.41 0.08 -17.90
C GLY A 195 13.02 -1.35 -18.28
N LYS A 196 13.05 -2.31 -17.35
CA LYS A 196 12.59 -3.68 -17.59
C LYS A 196 11.12 -3.82 -17.26
N ARG A 197 10.30 -4.04 -18.28
CA ARG A 197 8.88 -4.39 -18.13
C ARG A 197 8.73 -5.85 -17.73
N SER A 198 7.87 -6.12 -16.76
CA SER A 198 7.58 -7.47 -16.25
C SER A 198 6.08 -7.60 -15.98
N LYS A 199 5.56 -8.84 -16.07
CA LYS A 199 4.17 -9.12 -15.71
C LYS A 199 3.98 -8.88 -14.22
N LEU A 200 2.92 -8.16 -13.88
CA LEU A 200 2.47 -8.00 -12.52
C LEU A 200 1.53 -9.17 -12.20
N THR A 201 1.98 -10.04 -11.32
CA THR A 201 1.25 -11.23 -10.88
C THR A 201 0.88 -11.08 -9.41
N PRO A 202 -0.15 -11.79 -8.92
CA PRO A 202 -0.45 -11.81 -7.49
C PRO A 202 0.79 -12.21 -6.70
N VAL A 203 0.98 -11.58 -5.54
CA VAL A 203 2.04 -11.96 -4.62
C VAL A 203 1.47 -13.07 -3.72
N PRO A 204 1.88 -14.34 -3.89
CA PRO A 204 1.22 -15.46 -3.22
C PRO A 204 1.45 -15.47 -1.71
N ARG A 205 2.50 -14.80 -1.24
CA ARG A 205 2.86 -14.69 0.18
C ARG A 205 3.66 -13.40 0.38
N ASP A 206 3.27 -12.61 1.39
CA ASP A 206 3.98 -11.39 1.76
C ASP A 206 5.46 -11.67 2.07
N GLU A 207 6.33 -10.70 1.78
CA GLU A 207 7.76 -10.75 2.09
C GLU A 207 8.02 -10.95 3.60
N LEU A 208 7.16 -10.41 4.47
CA LEU A 208 7.25 -10.57 5.92
C LEU A 208 7.28 -12.05 6.33
N TYR A 209 6.45 -12.88 5.70
CA TYR A 209 6.32 -14.29 6.06
C TYR A 209 7.46 -15.18 5.54
N LYS A 210 8.39 -14.65 4.75
CA LYS A 210 9.62 -15.40 4.40
C LYS A 210 10.58 -15.55 5.57
N LEU A 211 10.34 -14.81 6.65
CA LEU A 211 11.16 -14.83 7.85
C LEU A 211 10.60 -15.73 8.97
N ALA A 212 9.36 -16.20 8.81
CA ALA A 212 8.66 -17.12 9.70
C ALA A 212 9.03 -18.57 9.38
#